data_AF-A0A6I7Z2R0-F1
#
_entry.id   AF-A0A6I7Z2R0-F1
#
_cell.length_a   1.000
_cell.length_b   1.000
_cell.length_c   1.000
_cell.angle_alpha   90.00
_cell.angle_beta   90.00
_cell.angle_gamma   90.00
#
_symmetry.space_group_name_H-M   'P 1'
#
loop_
_entity.id
_entity.type
_entity.pdbx_description
1 polymer ?
#
loop_
_entity_poly.entity_id
_entity_poly.type
_entity_poly.pdbx_seq_one_letter_code
_entity_poly.pdbx_strand_id
1 'polypeptide(L)'
;MIPSVNPSGSDTRGLLYYLYETGKYEDHTDPHLVASFDGMSPDPGRDPNATLKDLQQLLDQPVMALAKHARPAKHVWHTSVRADPGDRILSDEEWADIARRIVAATGIDPGDGQPGCRWAAVRHADDHIHIVATLVTEDGHRPDDFRSGARAQAEARLIEKELGLHQVAPGDGTAAQRPTSAERHKAERQGRERTAREELRETVRRAVAGARSDEEFFDRLAAAGLLIRKRAAPSGDLLGYKVALPDDLNKDGEPVFYPGARLAPDLSLPRIRERWAGEAQDVPAARREDAIRTGPGSPAAARRGTASAVWQAVLVVEQGEDAVAAAHIAAAGEVLDALAKTSAAHTRRELRDAATAFERASRSHVRAIRGHDRALRQAARNLVQGGPALGRGEDGATTAMVIDMLFFLITAAAHWHARKGHAQQAEATTRAAEHLRTAYQTAAAQPLGVLYQRGRRLSRPMLQRQTVLLREALPELAEQILAEPGWYALAATLAETEAAGHDPAALLSDVAGRRELGTADSISDVLVWRMRRTADLPADASHLPETSTARSRSAARETPTRPSAPGRRRSGEETSRKPR
;
A
#
# COMPACT_ATOMS: atom_id res chain seq x y z
N MET A 1 -6.01 6.23 -21.69
CA MET A 1 -7.16 5.44 -22.18
C MET A 1 -6.93 3.92 -22.09
N ILE A 2 -8.00 3.11 -21.95
CA ILE A 2 -7.91 1.66 -21.72
C ILE A 2 -8.85 0.91 -22.67
N PRO A 3 -8.33 0.16 -23.66
CA PRO A 3 -9.11 -0.81 -24.42
C PRO A 3 -9.29 -2.13 -23.65
N SER A 4 -10.46 -2.74 -23.77
CA SER A 4 -10.76 -4.07 -23.22
C SER A 4 -11.42 -4.95 -24.28
N VAL A 5 -10.63 -5.86 -24.85
CA VAL A 5 -11.11 -6.87 -25.80
C VAL A 5 -11.78 -8.01 -25.02
N ASN A 6 -13.05 -8.24 -25.29
CA ASN A 6 -13.86 -9.24 -24.58
C ASN A 6 -13.75 -10.63 -25.25
N PRO A 7 -14.04 -11.71 -24.50
CA PRO A 7 -14.14 -13.04 -25.09
C PRO A 7 -15.17 -13.06 -26.21
N SER A 8 -14.86 -13.71 -27.34
CA SER A 8 -15.76 -13.74 -28.49
C SER A 8 -17.14 -14.32 -28.14
N GLY A 9 -18.18 -13.65 -28.64
CA GLY A 9 -19.58 -14.00 -28.47
C GLY A 9 -20.18 -14.70 -29.69
N SER A 10 -21.45 -15.09 -29.58
CA SER A 10 -22.20 -15.80 -30.63
C SER A 10 -23.51 -15.11 -31.03
N ASP A 11 -23.79 -13.90 -30.50
CA ASP A 11 -25.05 -13.18 -30.71
C ASP A 11 -24.79 -11.69 -30.93
N THR A 12 -24.70 -11.28 -32.20
CA THR A 12 -24.50 -9.88 -32.59
C THR A 12 -25.64 -9.00 -32.09
N ARG A 13 -26.89 -9.48 -32.18
CA ARG A 13 -28.07 -8.69 -31.78
C ARG A 13 -28.15 -8.52 -30.28
N GLY A 14 -27.85 -9.57 -29.51
CA GLY A 14 -27.78 -9.50 -28.06
C GLY A 14 -26.74 -8.49 -27.58
N LEU A 15 -25.57 -8.43 -28.25
CA LEU A 15 -24.58 -7.40 -27.97
C LEU A 15 -25.08 -6.00 -28.34
N LEU A 16 -25.62 -5.79 -29.54
CA LEU A 16 -26.17 -4.50 -29.96
C LEU A 16 -27.28 -4.01 -29.01
N TYR A 17 -28.16 -4.91 -28.56
CA TYR A 17 -29.17 -4.60 -27.55
C TYR A 17 -28.53 -4.07 -26.26
N TYR A 18 -27.47 -4.72 -25.76
CA TYR A 18 -26.71 -4.22 -24.61
C TYR A 18 -26.11 -2.83 -24.86
N LEU A 19 -25.55 -2.57 -26.05
CA LEU A 19 -24.90 -1.29 -26.36
C LEU A 19 -25.88 -0.11 -26.44
N TYR A 20 -27.09 -0.34 -26.96
CA TYR A 20 -28.12 0.69 -27.15
C TYR A 20 -29.15 0.80 -26.00
N GLU A 21 -29.14 -0.14 -25.05
CA GLU A 21 -30.06 -0.08 -23.90
C GLU A 21 -29.62 1.02 -22.92
N THR A 22 -30.47 2.04 -22.76
CA THR A 22 -30.32 3.09 -21.74
C THR A 22 -31.07 2.73 -20.46
N GLY A 23 -30.57 3.19 -19.31
CA GLY A 23 -31.28 3.10 -18.02
C GLY A 23 -31.24 1.74 -17.29
N LYS A 24 -30.90 0.63 -17.96
CA LYS A 24 -30.60 -0.64 -17.28
C LYS A 24 -29.14 -0.77 -16.82
N TYR A 25 -28.25 -0.06 -17.50
CA TYR A 25 -26.82 0.01 -17.19
C TYR A 25 -26.49 1.48 -16.91
N GLU A 26 -25.91 1.76 -15.74
CA GLU A 26 -25.71 3.13 -15.23
C GLU A 26 -24.87 4.02 -16.17
N ASP A 27 -24.05 3.41 -17.02
CA ASP A 27 -23.08 4.09 -17.88
C ASP A 27 -23.61 4.43 -19.29
N HIS A 28 -24.80 3.97 -19.70
CA HIS A 28 -25.29 4.17 -21.07
C HIS A 28 -26.37 5.27 -21.12
N THR A 29 -26.01 6.45 -21.64
CA THR A 29 -26.88 7.64 -21.63
C THR A 29 -27.33 8.09 -23.02
N ASP A 30 -26.46 8.01 -24.03
CA ASP A 30 -26.73 8.55 -25.37
C ASP A 30 -26.12 7.64 -26.46
N PRO A 31 -26.68 6.45 -26.70
CA PRO A 31 -26.12 5.49 -27.65
C PRO A 31 -26.33 5.93 -29.10
N HIS A 32 -25.25 6.05 -29.87
CA HIS A 32 -25.24 6.37 -31.29
C HIS A 32 -23.96 5.87 -31.97
N LEU A 33 -23.98 5.74 -33.30
CA LEU A 33 -22.78 5.39 -34.07
C LEU A 33 -21.87 6.60 -34.24
N VAL A 34 -20.58 6.37 -34.03
CA VAL A 34 -19.51 7.35 -34.36
C VAL A 34 -18.68 6.92 -35.57
N ALA A 35 -18.63 5.61 -35.87
CA ALA A 35 -17.98 5.08 -37.06
C ALA A 35 -18.51 3.70 -37.43
N SER A 36 -18.32 3.33 -38.70
CA SER A 36 -18.53 1.97 -39.23
C SER A 36 -17.53 1.66 -40.34
N PHE A 37 -17.46 0.39 -40.73
CA PHE A 37 -16.61 -0.10 -41.82
C PHE A 37 -16.83 0.63 -43.16
N ASP A 38 -18.04 1.14 -43.40
CA ASP A 38 -18.47 1.79 -44.65
C ASP A 38 -18.80 3.28 -44.49
N GLY A 39 -18.81 3.81 -43.26
CA GLY A 39 -19.25 5.16 -42.94
C GLY A 39 -20.75 5.43 -43.13
N MET A 40 -21.55 4.42 -43.49
CA MET A 40 -22.96 4.56 -43.90
C MET A 40 -23.89 3.53 -43.22
N SER A 41 -23.40 2.84 -42.19
CA SER A 41 -24.19 1.84 -41.46
C SER A 41 -25.42 2.48 -40.80
N PRO A 42 -26.56 1.77 -40.75
CA PRO A 42 -27.78 2.30 -40.14
C PRO A 42 -27.55 2.50 -38.64
N ASP A 43 -27.85 3.69 -38.13
CA ASP A 43 -27.70 4.03 -36.70
C ASP A 43 -29.05 4.06 -35.97
N PRO A 44 -29.40 3.02 -35.19
CA PRO A 44 -30.64 2.97 -34.44
C PRO A 44 -30.77 4.05 -33.35
N GLY A 45 -29.68 4.74 -33.00
CA GLY A 45 -29.66 5.81 -31.99
C GLY A 45 -30.01 7.19 -32.54
N ARG A 46 -29.88 7.39 -33.86
CA ARG A 46 -30.05 8.69 -34.52
C ARG A 46 -31.04 8.66 -35.68
N ASP A 47 -31.19 7.53 -36.37
CA ASP A 47 -32.20 7.32 -37.41
C ASP A 47 -33.41 6.56 -36.84
N PRO A 48 -34.59 7.19 -36.74
CA PRO A 48 -35.78 6.54 -36.22
C PRO A 48 -36.29 5.36 -37.08
N ASN A 49 -35.80 5.21 -38.32
CA ASN A 49 -36.15 4.11 -39.20
C ASN A 49 -35.14 2.95 -39.16
N ALA A 50 -33.97 3.16 -38.56
CA ALA A 50 -32.95 2.13 -38.40
C ALA A 50 -33.26 1.27 -37.17
N THR A 51 -33.20 -0.05 -37.32
CA THR A 51 -33.35 -0.98 -36.19
C THR A 51 -32.04 -1.70 -35.86
N LEU A 52 -31.92 -2.18 -34.62
CA LEU A 52 -30.82 -3.06 -34.22
C LEU A 52 -30.69 -4.30 -35.12
N LYS A 53 -31.82 -4.76 -35.70
CA LYS A 53 -31.84 -5.89 -36.63
C LYS A 53 -31.22 -5.52 -37.98
N ASP A 54 -31.45 -4.31 -38.48
CA ASP A 54 -30.86 -3.86 -39.75
C ASP A 54 -29.34 -3.76 -39.63
N LEU A 55 -28.85 -3.17 -38.53
CA LEU A 55 -27.42 -3.12 -38.24
C LEU A 55 -26.84 -4.54 -38.05
N GLN A 56 -27.52 -5.42 -37.32
CA GLN A 56 -27.10 -6.82 -37.16
C GLN A 56 -26.99 -7.55 -38.50
N GLN A 57 -28.00 -7.41 -39.37
CA GLN A 57 -28.02 -8.05 -40.69
C GLN A 57 -26.88 -7.54 -41.57
N LEU A 58 -26.59 -6.24 -41.51
CA LEU A 58 -25.46 -5.66 -42.22
C LEU A 58 -24.14 -6.22 -41.72
N LEU A 59 -23.91 -6.26 -40.40
CA LEU A 59 -22.67 -6.79 -39.82
C LEU A 59 -22.51 -8.29 -40.09
N ASP A 60 -23.55 -9.10 -39.90
CA ASP A 60 -23.49 -10.57 -40.04
C ASP A 60 -23.42 -11.05 -41.50
N GLN A 61 -23.54 -10.17 -42.50
CA GLN A 61 -23.65 -10.57 -43.90
C GLN A 61 -22.50 -11.49 -44.37
N PRO A 62 -21.21 -11.22 -44.08
CA PRO A 62 -20.12 -12.12 -44.46
C PRO A 62 -20.21 -13.49 -43.77
N VAL A 63 -20.62 -13.52 -42.49
CA VAL A 63 -20.85 -14.77 -41.74
C VAL A 63 -21.97 -15.59 -42.38
N MET A 64 -23.04 -14.92 -42.82
CA MET A 64 -24.21 -15.57 -43.43
C MET A 64 -23.94 -16.06 -44.85
N ALA A 65 -22.99 -15.44 -45.56
CA ALA A 65 -22.53 -15.90 -46.88
C ALA A 65 -21.79 -17.26 -46.82
N LEU A 66 -21.19 -17.60 -45.67
CA LEU A 66 -20.59 -18.92 -45.46
C LEU A 66 -21.66 -20.03 -45.34
N ALA A 67 -21.29 -21.22 -45.82
CA ALA A 67 -22.07 -22.43 -45.57
C ALA A 67 -22.25 -22.66 -44.06
N LYS A 68 -23.44 -23.13 -43.65
CA LYS A 68 -23.82 -23.23 -42.22
C LYS A 68 -22.79 -23.96 -41.34
N HIS A 69 -22.13 -24.99 -41.87
CA HIS A 69 -21.12 -25.77 -41.15
C HIS A 69 -19.75 -25.07 -41.04
N ALA A 70 -19.48 -24.07 -41.87
CA ALA A 70 -18.24 -23.29 -41.88
C ALA A 70 -18.33 -22.01 -41.01
N ARG A 71 -19.54 -21.66 -40.52
CA ARG A 71 -19.75 -20.46 -39.70
C ARG A 71 -19.09 -20.63 -38.32
N PRO A 72 -18.30 -19.65 -37.85
CA PRO A 72 -17.74 -19.70 -36.50
C PRO A 72 -18.85 -19.72 -35.45
N ALA A 73 -18.79 -20.67 -34.51
CA ALA A 73 -19.73 -20.74 -33.39
C ALA A 73 -19.70 -19.45 -32.54
N LYS A 74 -18.53 -18.80 -32.46
CA LYS A 74 -18.33 -17.49 -31.84
C LYS A 74 -17.77 -16.53 -32.88
N HIS A 75 -18.66 -15.78 -33.53
CA HIS A 75 -18.33 -14.86 -34.62
C HIS A 75 -18.29 -13.39 -34.17
N VAL A 76 -18.72 -13.06 -32.95
CA VAL A 76 -18.78 -11.67 -32.48
C VAL A 76 -17.50 -11.30 -31.75
N TRP A 77 -16.84 -10.26 -32.21
CA TRP A 77 -15.74 -9.58 -31.54
C TRP A 77 -16.25 -8.27 -30.92
N HIS A 78 -15.78 -7.97 -29.71
CA HIS A 78 -16.21 -6.81 -28.96
C HIS A 78 -15.05 -6.20 -28.18
N THR A 79 -14.84 -4.91 -28.36
CA THR A 79 -13.87 -4.12 -27.61
C THR A 79 -14.51 -2.85 -27.09
N SER A 80 -14.38 -2.57 -25.80
CA SER A 80 -14.66 -1.23 -25.27
C SER A 80 -13.37 -0.41 -25.21
N VAL A 81 -13.44 0.89 -25.45
CA VAL A 81 -12.31 1.83 -25.30
C VAL A 81 -12.77 2.98 -24.44
N ARG A 82 -12.09 3.20 -23.30
CA ARG A 82 -12.45 4.23 -22.31
C ARG A 82 -11.32 5.22 -22.06
N ALA A 83 -11.59 6.51 -22.09
CA ALA A 83 -10.67 7.59 -21.70
C ALA A 83 -10.52 7.67 -20.17
N ASP A 84 -9.48 8.34 -19.67
CA ASP A 84 -9.39 8.58 -18.24
C ASP A 84 -10.45 9.62 -17.82
N PRO A 85 -11.10 9.50 -16.63
CA PRO A 85 -12.07 10.51 -16.19
C PRO A 85 -11.50 11.93 -16.04
N GLY A 86 -10.18 12.08 -15.90
CA GLY A 86 -9.49 13.36 -15.86
C GLY A 86 -9.12 13.92 -17.25
N ASP A 87 -9.31 13.15 -18.32
CA ASP A 87 -9.08 13.62 -19.68
C ASP A 87 -10.19 14.56 -20.15
N ARG A 88 -9.88 15.36 -21.18
CA ARG A 88 -10.91 16.14 -21.88
C ARG A 88 -11.92 15.21 -22.56
N ILE A 89 -13.15 15.68 -22.69
CA ILE A 89 -14.17 15.00 -23.50
C ILE A 89 -13.73 15.02 -24.97
N LEU A 90 -13.81 13.86 -25.62
CA LEU A 90 -13.48 13.70 -27.04
C LEU A 90 -14.72 13.91 -27.91
N SER A 91 -14.53 14.45 -29.12
CA SER A 91 -15.61 14.58 -30.11
C SER A 91 -15.95 13.23 -30.76
N ASP A 92 -17.09 13.16 -31.46
CA ASP A 92 -17.45 11.95 -32.21
C ASP A 92 -16.45 11.67 -33.33
N GLU A 93 -15.88 12.70 -33.97
CA GLU A 93 -14.82 12.50 -34.98
C GLU A 93 -13.56 11.90 -34.36
N GLU A 94 -13.14 12.38 -33.18
CA GLU A 94 -11.99 11.83 -32.48
C GLU A 94 -12.22 10.37 -32.06
N TRP A 95 -13.42 10.07 -31.55
CA TRP A 95 -13.80 8.69 -31.24
C TRP A 95 -13.86 7.80 -32.48
N ALA A 96 -14.31 8.33 -33.61
CA ALA A 96 -14.33 7.64 -34.89
C ALA A 96 -12.91 7.30 -35.37
N ASP A 97 -11.97 8.24 -35.25
CA ASP A 97 -10.55 8.01 -35.58
C ASP A 97 -9.92 6.98 -34.66
N ILE A 98 -10.20 7.05 -33.36
CA ILE A 98 -9.77 6.05 -32.38
C ILE A 98 -10.30 4.66 -32.77
N ALA A 99 -11.58 4.54 -33.11
CA ALA A 99 -12.18 3.27 -33.51
C ALA A 99 -11.48 2.66 -34.73
N ARG A 100 -11.28 3.47 -35.79
CA ARG A 100 -10.58 3.07 -37.03
C ARG A 100 -9.17 2.56 -36.74
N ARG A 101 -8.41 3.29 -35.92
CA ARG A 101 -7.05 2.89 -35.54
C ARG A 101 -7.03 1.59 -34.75
N ILE A 102 -7.97 1.40 -33.83
CA ILE A 102 -8.05 0.18 -33.03
C ILE A 102 -8.42 -1.04 -33.90
N VAL A 103 -9.39 -0.95 -34.80
CA VAL A 103 -9.74 -2.08 -35.68
C VAL A 103 -8.61 -2.44 -36.64
N ALA A 104 -7.86 -1.44 -37.15
CA ALA A 104 -6.67 -1.66 -37.97
C ALA A 104 -5.55 -2.32 -37.17
N ALA A 105 -5.22 -1.74 -36.02
CA ALA A 105 -4.17 -2.26 -35.15
C ALA A 105 -4.47 -3.69 -34.69
N THR A 106 -5.73 -4.08 -34.53
CA THR A 106 -6.15 -5.41 -34.07
C THR A 106 -6.32 -6.44 -35.18
N GLY A 107 -6.17 -6.05 -36.45
CA GLY A 107 -6.32 -6.93 -37.60
C GLY A 107 -7.79 -7.23 -37.98
N ILE A 108 -8.74 -6.55 -37.34
CA ILE A 108 -10.17 -6.67 -37.63
C ILE A 108 -10.48 -6.01 -38.98
N ASP A 109 -9.94 -4.81 -39.19
CA ASP A 109 -10.04 -4.10 -40.46
C ASP A 109 -8.70 -3.39 -40.74
N PRO A 110 -7.70 -4.12 -41.28
CA PRO A 110 -6.32 -3.64 -41.41
C PRO A 110 -6.16 -2.42 -42.34
N GLY A 111 -7.12 -2.15 -43.22
CA GLY A 111 -6.99 -1.16 -44.29
C GLY A 111 -6.07 -1.61 -45.44
N ASP A 112 -5.60 -0.65 -46.24
CA ASP A 112 -4.59 -0.81 -47.30
C ASP A 112 -4.86 -1.91 -48.34
N GLY A 113 -6.14 -2.11 -48.69
CA GLY A 113 -6.57 -3.10 -49.68
C GLY A 113 -6.58 -4.54 -49.18
N GLN A 114 -6.37 -4.77 -47.88
CA GLN A 114 -6.56 -6.07 -47.24
C GLN A 114 -8.04 -6.29 -46.92
N PRO A 115 -8.55 -7.54 -46.99
CA PRO A 115 -9.91 -7.84 -46.58
C PRO A 115 -10.14 -7.53 -45.09
N GLY A 116 -11.09 -6.64 -44.81
CA GLY A 116 -11.54 -6.30 -43.46
C GLY A 116 -12.84 -7.03 -43.07
N CYS A 117 -13.06 -7.16 -41.77
CA CYS A 117 -14.34 -7.56 -41.20
C CYS A 117 -15.29 -6.36 -41.17
N ARG A 118 -16.59 -6.63 -41.18
CA ARG A 118 -17.58 -5.57 -40.89
C ARG A 118 -17.59 -5.23 -39.42
N TRP A 119 -17.62 -3.95 -39.11
CA TRP A 119 -17.58 -3.42 -37.76
C TRP A 119 -18.36 -2.11 -37.62
N ALA A 120 -18.77 -1.80 -36.39
CA ALA A 120 -19.40 -0.55 -36.01
C ALA A 120 -18.91 -0.11 -34.62
N ALA A 121 -18.78 1.19 -34.42
CA ALA A 121 -18.41 1.80 -33.14
C ALA A 121 -19.58 2.62 -32.60
N VAL A 122 -20.06 2.23 -31.42
CA VAL A 122 -21.14 2.88 -30.68
C VAL A 122 -20.54 3.72 -29.57
N ARG A 123 -20.83 5.02 -29.54
CA ARG A 123 -20.62 5.87 -28.37
C ARG A 123 -21.90 5.89 -27.57
N HIS A 124 -21.80 5.75 -26.25
CA HIS A 124 -22.95 5.77 -25.35
C HIS A 124 -22.73 6.57 -24.06
N ALA A 125 -21.53 7.10 -23.86
CA ALA A 125 -21.20 8.07 -22.81
C ALA A 125 -20.06 8.98 -23.28
N ASP A 126 -19.75 10.00 -22.47
CA ASP A 126 -18.72 10.98 -22.78
C ASP A 126 -17.32 10.36 -22.88
N ASP A 127 -17.04 9.36 -22.04
CA ASP A 127 -15.71 8.82 -21.80
C ASP A 127 -15.42 7.48 -22.50
N HIS A 128 -16.38 6.86 -23.20
CA HIS A 128 -16.12 5.57 -23.85
C HIS A 128 -16.98 5.23 -25.07
N ILE A 129 -16.40 4.35 -25.91
CA ILE A 129 -17.04 3.71 -27.05
C ILE A 129 -16.94 2.19 -26.97
N HIS A 130 -17.85 1.51 -27.67
CA HIS A 130 -17.87 0.07 -27.88
C HIS A 130 -17.78 -0.23 -29.37
N ILE A 131 -16.80 -1.05 -29.75
CA ILE A 131 -16.58 -1.50 -31.12
C ILE A 131 -17.05 -2.96 -31.21
N VAL A 132 -17.97 -3.23 -32.12
CA VAL A 132 -18.45 -4.57 -32.46
C VAL A 132 -17.99 -4.91 -33.87
N ALA A 133 -17.54 -6.16 -34.06
CA ALA A 133 -17.21 -6.68 -35.39
C ALA A 133 -17.63 -8.15 -35.52
N THR A 134 -17.85 -8.60 -36.75
CA THR A 134 -18.07 -10.01 -37.06
C THR A 134 -16.82 -10.62 -37.66
N LEU A 135 -16.29 -11.69 -37.05
CA LEU A 135 -15.00 -12.32 -37.36
C LEU A 135 -15.00 -13.15 -38.66
N VAL A 136 -15.55 -12.60 -39.74
CA VAL A 136 -15.49 -13.11 -41.10
C VAL A 136 -15.33 -11.90 -42.02
N THR A 137 -14.26 -11.90 -42.81
CA THR A 137 -13.97 -10.89 -43.83
C THR A 137 -14.87 -11.11 -45.07
N GLU A 138 -14.96 -10.11 -45.95
CA GLU A 138 -15.79 -10.19 -47.18
C GLU A 138 -15.40 -11.36 -48.11
N ASP A 139 -14.15 -11.80 -48.08
CA ASP A 139 -13.64 -12.97 -48.82
C ASP A 139 -13.82 -14.31 -48.07
N GLY A 140 -14.48 -14.29 -46.90
CA GLY A 140 -14.86 -15.48 -46.14
C GLY A 140 -13.80 -16.03 -45.19
N HIS A 141 -12.66 -15.35 -45.06
CA HIS A 141 -11.60 -15.72 -44.12
C HIS A 141 -11.87 -15.20 -42.71
N ARG A 142 -11.15 -15.76 -41.73
CA ARG A 142 -11.13 -15.23 -40.37
C ARG A 142 -10.01 -14.20 -40.26
N PRO A 143 -10.25 -13.02 -39.64
CA PRO A 143 -9.20 -12.03 -39.45
C PRO A 143 -8.08 -12.57 -38.55
N ASP A 144 -6.88 -12.00 -38.67
CA ASP A 144 -5.81 -12.20 -37.68
C ASP A 144 -6.07 -11.33 -36.44
N ASP A 145 -6.93 -11.83 -35.56
CA ASP A 145 -7.25 -11.22 -34.26
C ASP A 145 -6.30 -11.65 -33.13
N PHE A 146 -5.16 -12.29 -33.48
CA PHE A 146 -4.20 -12.79 -32.51
C PHE A 146 -3.64 -11.65 -31.65
N ARG A 147 -3.73 -11.83 -30.33
CA ARG A 147 -3.32 -10.82 -29.33
C ARG A 147 -3.94 -9.44 -29.56
N SER A 148 -5.15 -9.37 -30.12
CA SER A 148 -5.90 -8.13 -30.32
C SER A 148 -5.92 -7.22 -29.09
N GLY A 149 -6.05 -7.76 -27.86
CA GLY A 149 -5.95 -6.95 -26.64
C GLY A 149 -4.61 -6.22 -26.45
N ALA A 150 -3.50 -6.90 -26.72
CA ALA A 150 -2.18 -6.29 -26.64
C ALA A 150 -1.93 -5.28 -27.77
N ARG A 151 -2.42 -5.57 -28.98
CA ARG A 151 -2.31 -4.70 -30.15
C ARG A 151 -3.15 -3.42 -29.97
N ALA A 152 -4.40 -3.55 -29.51
CA ALA A 152 -5.26 -2.43 -29.14
C ALA A 152 -4.64 -1.54 -28.07
N GLN A 153 -4.05 -2.14 -27.01
CA GLN A 153 -3.38 -1.37 -25.96
C GLN A 153 -2.12 -0.67 -26.46
N ALA A 154 -1.38 -1.26 -27.40
CA ALA A 154 -0.22 -0.61 -28.01
C ALA A 154 -0.64 0.61 -28.82
N GLU A 155 -1.71 0.49 -29.60
CA GLU A 155 -2.27 1.61 -30.38
C GLU A 155 -2.85 2.72 -29.49
N ALA A 156 -3.59 2.35 -28.44
CA ALA A 156 -4.09 3.29 -27.44
C ALA A 156 -2.98 4.18 -26.84
N ARG A 157 -1.77 3.65 -26.63
CA ARG A 157 -0.64 4.45 -26.12
C ARG A 157 -0.13 5.47 -27.12
N LEU A 158 -0.20 5.16 -28.42
CA LEU A 158 0.16 6.12 -29.48
C LEU A 158 -0.87 7.25 -29.51
N ILE A 159 -2.15 6.89 -29.45
CA ILE A 159 -3.27 7.84 -29.38
C ILE A 159 -3.15 8.75 -28.15
N GLU A 160 -2.88 8.19 -26.96
CA GLU A 160 -2.69 8.97 -25.73
C GLU A 160 -1.63 10.06 -25.89
N LYS A 161 -0.49 9.71 -26.46
CA LYS A 161 0.61 10.64 -26.68
C LYS A 161 0.26 11.72 -27.71
N GLU A 162 -0.40 11.33 -28.79
CA GLU A 162 -0.77 12.23 -29.90
C GLU A 162 -1.84 13.25 -29.48
N LEU A 163 -2.86 12.80 -28.75
CA LEU A 163 -3.98 13.63 -28.33
C LEU A 163 -3.74 14.34 -26.98
N GLY A 164 -2.57 14.13 -26.35
CA GLY A 164 -2.22 14.72 -25.07
C GLY A 164 -3.08 14.21 -23.90
N LEU A 165 -3.54 12.96 -23.99
CA LEU A 165 -4.37 12.31 -22.96
C LEU A 165 -3.50 11.67 -21.87
N HIS A 166 -4.15 11.21 -20.81
CA HIS A 166 -3.52 10.48 -19.72
C HIS A 166 -2.84 9.21 -20.26
N GLN A 167 -1.51 9.18 -20.13
CA GLN A 167 -0.67 8.06 -20.57
C GLN A 167 -0.65 6.97 -19.51
N VAL A 168 -1.30 5.84 -19.82
CA VAL A 168 -1.42 4.74 -18.87
C VAL A 168 -0.10 3.98 -18.79
N ALA A 169 0.45 3.83 -17.57
CA ALA A 169 1.67 3.06 -17.35
C ALA A 169 1.51 1.61 -17.90
N PRO A 170 2.51 1.05 -18.61
CA PRO A 170 2.37 -0.28 -19.19
C PRO A 170 2.06 -1.37 -18.16
N GLY A 171 1.17 -2.29 -18.52
CA GLY A 171 0.92 -3.49 -17.73
C GLY A 171 2.16 -4.40 -17.70
N ASP A 172 2.48 -4.92 -16.53
CA ASP A 172 3.68 -5.69 -16.24
C ASP A 172 3.36 -7.11 -15.72
N GLY A 173 2.09 -7.51 -15.69
CA GLY A 173 1.68 -8.85 -15.25
C GLY A 173 1.90 -9.16 -13.76
N THR A 174 2.32 -8.17 -12.94
CA THR A 174 2.57 -8.37 -11.50
C THR A 174 1.33 -8.11 -10.63
N ALA A 175 0.31 -7.47 -11.19
CA ALA A 175 -0.92 -7.10 -10.49
C ALA A 175 -1.67 -8.31 -9.93
N ALA A 176 -2.39 -8.11 -8.82
CA ALA A 176 -3.30 -9.13 -8.33
C ALA A 176 -4.51 -9.24 -9.28
N GLN A 177 -5.17 -10.40 -9.29
CA GLN A 177 -6.32 -10.59 -10.17
C GLN A 177 -7.44 -9.62 -9.78
N ARG A 178 -7.81 -8.69 -10.67
CA ARG A 178 -8.90 -7.75 -10.42
C ARG A 178 -10.23 -8.49 -10.28
N PRO A 179 -11.17 -8.00 -9.44
CA PRO A 179 -12.52 -8.52 -9.44
C PRO A 179 -13.17 -8.36 -10.83
N THR A 180 -13.98 -9.34 -11.20
CA THR A 180 -14.84 -9.29 -12.38
C THR A 180 -16.00 -8.31 -12.16
N SER A 181 -16.66 -7.87 -13.23
CA SER A 181 -17.87 -7.06 -13.13
C SER A 181 -18.96 -7.77 -12.32
N ALA A 182 -19.14 -9.08 -12.52
CA ALA A 182 -20.08 -9.89 -11.76
C ALA A 182 -19.78 -9.89 -10.25
N GLU A 183 -18.50 -9.94 -9.86
CA GLU A 183 -18.09 -9.84 -8.45
C GLU A 183 -18.38 -8.46 -7.87
N ARG A 184 -18.15 -7.38 -8.64
CA ARG A 184 -18.48 -6.00 -8.22
C ARG A 184 -19.99 -5.79 -8.04
N HIS A 185 -20.78 -6.14 -9.04
CA HIS A 185 -22.25 -6.06 -8.94
C HIS A 185 -22.81 -6.95 -7.83
N LYS A 186 -22.20 -8.09 -7.55
CA LYS A 186 -22.59 -8.90 -6.40
C LYS A 186 -22.33 -8.17 -5.08
N ALA A 187 -21.17 -7.53 -4.94
CA ALA A 187 -20.82 -6.75 -3.76
C ALA A 187 -21.79 -5.56 -3.57
N GLU A 188 -22.07 -4.81 -4.63
CA GLU A 188 -23.04 -3.71 -4.65
C GLU A 188 -24.42 -4.16 -4.19
N ARG A 189 -24.96 -5.23 -4.79
CA ARG A 189 -26.28 -5.80 -4.40
C ARG A 189 -26.32 -6.26 -2.93
N GLN A 190 -25.18 -6.62 -2.36
CA GLN A 190 -25.06 -7.05 -0.98
C GLN A 190 -24.70 -5.90 -0.03
N GLY A 191 -24.57 -4.66 -0.53
CA GLY A 191 -24.15 -3.51 0.27
C GLY A 191 -22.73 -3.62 0.82
N ARG A 192 -21.86 -4.42 0.19
CA ARG A 192 -20.46 -4.58 0.60
C ARG A 192 -19.62 -3.46 -0.01
N GLU A 193 -18.76 -2.85 0.81
CA GLU A 193 -17.76 -1.89 0.33
C GLU A 193 -16.73 -2.50 -0.63
N ARG A 194 -16.49 -3.82 -0.52
CA ARG A 194 -15.47 -4.55 -1.29
C ARG A 194 -15.98 -5.90 -1.74
N THR A 195 -15.41 -6.43 -2.81
CA THR A 195 -15.74 -7.77 -3.27
C THR A 195 -15.20 -8.83 -2.31
N ALA A 196 -15.86 -10.00 -2.24
CA ALA A 196 -15.40 -11.12 -1.43
C ALA A 196 -13.95 -11.52 -1.75
N ARG A 197 -13.54 -11.44 -3.03
CA ARG A 197 -12.16 -11.69 -3.46
C ARG A 197 -11.15 -10.74 -2.82
N GLU A 198 -11.46 -9.45 -2.74
CA GLU A 198 -10.57 -8.44 -2.15
C GLU A 198 -10.46 -8.63 -0.64
N GLU A 199 -11.58 -8.88 0.03
CA GLU A 199 -11.61 -9.17 1.47
C GLU A 199 -10.84 -10.45 1.81
N LEU A 200 -11.01 -11.51 1.02
CA LEU A 200 -10.24 -12.75 1.17
C LEU A 200 -8.75 -12.53 0.94
N ARG A 201 -8.37 -11.74 -0.08
CA ARG A 201 -6.95 -11.42 -0.34
C ARG A 201 -6.32 -10.70 0.85
N GLU A 202 -6.95 -9.65 1.34
CA GLU A 202 -6.47 -8.87 2.50
C GLU A 202 -6.37 -9.76 3.75
N THR A 203 -7.38 -10.59 4.00
CA THR A 203 -7.42 -11.48 5.17
C THR A 203 -6.32 -12.54 5.10
N VAL A 204 -6.10 -13.13 3.92
CA VAL A 204 -5.01 -14.09 3.69
C VAL A 204 -3.64 -13.44 3.88
N ARG A 205 -3.41 -12.23 3.34
CA ARG A 205 -2.16 -11.48 3.53
C ARG A 205 -1.83 -11.25 5.00
N ARG A 206 -2.82 -10.79 5.78
CA ARG A 206 -2.70 -10.63 7.23
C ARG A 206 -2.43 -11.93 7.99
N ALA A 207 -2.97 -13.05 7.52
CA ALA A 207 -2.70 -14.35 8.11
C ALA A 207 -1.24 -14.78 7.86
N VAL A 208 -0.69 -14.49 6.66
CA VAL A 208 0.70 -14.77 6.31
C VAL A 208 1.69 -13.94 7.14
N ALA A 209 1.46 -12.63 7.33
CA ALA A 209 2.39 -11.73 8.02
C ALA A 209 2.77 -12.16 9.45
N GLY A 210 1.96 -13.00 10.10
CA GLY A 210 2.24 -13.55 11.42
C GLY A 210 2.82 -14.97 11.43
N ALA A 211 2.73 -15.71 10.32
CA ALA A 211 2.94 -17.17 10.29
C ALA A 211 4.39 -17.57 10.01
N ARG A 212 4.78 -18.71 10.59
CA ARG A 212 6.08 -19.40 10.33
C ARG A 212 5.93 -20.82 9.82
N SER A 213 4.71 -21.32 9.71
CA SER A 213 4.40 -22.69 9.30
C SER A 213 3.03 -22.78 8.67
N ASP A 214 2.79 -23.89 7.95
CA ASP A 214 1.47 -24.18 7.39
C ASP A 214 0.39 -24.20 8.47
N GLU A 215 0.67 -24.83 9.62
CA GLU A 215 -0.26 -24.97 10.75
C GLU A 215 -0.70 -23.59 11.27
N GLU A 216 0.26 -22.74 11.63
CA GLU A 216 -0.04 -21.39 12.11
C GLU A 216 -0.74 -20.53 11.07
N PHE A 217 -0.45 -20.73 9.79
CA PHE A 217 -1.12 -20.04 8.71
C PHE A 217 -2.60 -20.43 8.65
N PHE A 218 -2.91 -21.74 8.68
CA PHE A 218 -4.30 -22.21 8.63
C PHE A 218 -5.08 -21.89 9.90
N ASP A 219 -4.45 -21.96 11.08
CA ASP A 219 -5.09 -21.58 12.34
C ASP A 219 -5.49 -20.10 12.33
N ARG A 220 -4.63 -19.24 11.77
CA ARG A 220 -4.95 -17.80 11.62
C ARG A 220 -6.07 -17.54 10.61
N LEU A 221 -6.12 -18.30 9.51
CA LEU A 221 -7.24 -18.20 8.57
C LEU A 221 -8.56 -18.63 9.23
N ALA A 222 -8.54 -19.71 10.02
CA ALA A 222 -9.70 -20.21 10.75
C ALA A 222 -10.14 -19.22 11.84
N ALA A 223 -9.18 -18.65 12.60
CA ALA A 223 -9.46 -17.61 13.59
C ALA A 223 -9.99 -16.31 12.97
N ALA A 224 -9.71 -16.07 11.68
CA ALA A 224 -10.30 -14.98 10.91
C ALA A 224 -11.70 -15.32 10.35
N GLY A 225 -12.25 -16.50 10.69
CA GLY A 225 -13.60 -16.93 10.29
C GLY A 225 -13.69 -17.45 8.86
N LEU A 226 -12.57 -17.72 8.19
CA LEU A 226 -12.57 -18.21 6.81
C LEU A 226 -12.84 -19.71 6.75
N LEU A 227 -13.61 -20.13 5.76
CA LEU A 227 -13.73 -21.54 5.39
C LEU A 227 -12.50 -21.95 4.58
N ILE A 228 -11.87 -23.07 4.93
CA ILE A 228 -10.60 -23.50 4.32
C ILE A 228 -10.77 -24.87 3.67
N ARG A 229 -10.36 -25.00 2.41
CA ARG A 229 -10.21 -26.31 1.73
C ARG A 229 -8.75 -26.53 1.37
N LYS A 230 -8.16 -27.57 1.94
CA LYS A 230 -6.79 -28.02 1.66
C LYS A 230 -6.77 -28.95 0.45
N ARG A 231 -5.76 -28.83 -0.41
CA ARG A 231 -5.51 -29.75 -1.54
C ARG A 231 -4.23 -30.52 -1.27
N ALA A 232 -4.34 -31.82 -1.05
CA ALA A 232 -3.21 -32.72 -0.89
C ALA A 232 -2.91 -33.48 -2.19
N ALA A 233 -1.66 -33.90 -2.37
CA ALA A 233 -1.24 -34.91 -3.33
C ALA A 233 -1.67 -36.30 -2.86
N PRO A 234 -1.67 -37.33 -3.73
CA PRO A 234 -1.86 -38.72 -3.30
C PRO A 234 -0.85 -39.18 -2.24
N SER A 235 0.34 -38.58 -2.19
CA SER A 235 1.35 -38.82 -1.14
C SER A 235 0.97 -38.27 0.25
N GLY A 236 -0.08 -37.45 0.34
CA GLY A 236 -0.45 -36.69 1.54
C GLY A 236 0.16 -35.29 1.59
N ASP A 237 1.12 -34.97 0.71
CA ASP A 237 1.76 -33.65 0.69
C ASP A 237 0.77 -32.54 0.35
N LEU A 238 0.74 -31.48 1.17
CA LEU A 238 -0.15 -30.35 0.93
C LEU A 238 0.37 -29.50 -0.25
N LEU A 239 -0.41 -29.47 -1.33
CA LEU A 239 -0.10 -28.77 -2.59
C LEU A 239 -0.67 -27.35 -2.64
N GLY A 240 -1.79 -27.10 -1.94
CA GLY A 240 -2.43 -25.79 -1.99
C GLY A 240 -3.67 -25.69 -1.12
N TYR A 241 -4.34 -24.54 -1.19
CA TYR A 241 -5.54 -24.26 -0.43
C TYR A 241 -6.50 -23.36 -1.20
N LYS A 242 -7.78 -23.38 -0.78
CA LYS A 242 -8.81 -22.42 -1.16
C LYS A 242 -9.45 -21.85 0.10
N VAL A 243 -9.88 -20.61 0.03
CA VAL A 243 -10.62 -19.92 1.11
C VAL A 243 -11.96 -19.39 0.59
N ALA A 244 -12.94 -19.29 1.49
CA ALA A 244 -14.22 -18.67 1.23
C ALA A 244 -14.68 -17.87 2.46
N LEU A 245 -15.45 -16.81 2.22
CA LEU A 245 -16.24 -16.18 3.28
C LEU A 245 -17.49 -17.05 3.52
N PRO A 246 -17.92 -17.27 4.77
CA PRO A 246 -19.09 -18.08 5.06
C PRO A 246 -20.38 -17.56 4.41
N ASP A 247 -20.47 -16.25 4.18
CA ASP A 247 -21.65 -15.55 3.67
C ASP A 247 -21.57 -15.21 2.15
N ASP A 248 -20.48 -15.56 1.48
CA ASP A 248 -20.31 -15.38 0.04
C ASP A 248 -20.80 -16.62 -0.72
N LEU A 249 -22.12 -16.68 -0.97
CA LEU A 249 -22.78 -17.86 -1.53
C LEU A 249 -23.02 -17.75 -3.05
N ASN A 250 -22.97 -18.88 -3.76
CA ASN A 250 -23.39 -18.98 -5.15
C ASN A 250 -24.93 -19.11 -5.27
N LYS A 251 -25.43 -19.25 -6.50
CA LYS A 251 -26.87 -19.42 -6.78
C LYS A 251 -27.49 -20.68 -6.15
N ASP A 252 -26.66 -21.66 -5.82
CA ASP A 252 -27.05 -22.95 -5.23
C ASP A 252 -26.94 -22.92 -3.69
N GLY A 253 -26.61 -21.76 -3.09
CA GLY A 253 -26.46 -21.59 -1.65
C GLY A 253 -25.13 -22.09 -1.08
N GLU A 254 -24.15 -22.41 -1.93
CA GLU A 254 -22.84 -22.92 -1.49
C GLU A 254 -21.78 -21.81 -1.42
N PRO A 255 -20.83 -21.87 -0.47
CA PRO A 255 -19.74 -20.90 -0.38
C PRO A 255 -18.83 -20.90 -1.62
N VAL A 256 -18.48 -19.71 -2.11
CA VAL A 256 -17.60 -19.52 -3.26
C VAL A 256 -16.13 -19.58 -2.83
N PHE A 257 -15.42 -20.64 -3.25
CA PHE A 257 -14.02 -20.87 -2.88
C PHE A 257 -13.03 -20.30 -3.89
N TYR A 258 -12.08 -19.50 -3.40
CA TYR A 258 -10.99 -18.92 -4.16
C TYR A 258 -9.66 -19.62 -3.83
N PRO A 259 -8.94 -20.17 -4.83
CA PRO A 259 -7.56 -20.63 -4.64
C PRO A 259 -6.65 -19.48 -4.24
N GLY A 260 -5.70 -19.71 -3.31
CA GLY A 260 -4.75 -18.66 -2.89
C GLY A 260 -4.01 -18.01 -4.07
N ALA A 261 -3.59 -18.81 -5.05
CA ALA A 261 -2.93 -18.33 -6.28
C ALA A 261 -3.83 -17.45 -7.18
N ARG A 262 -5.16 -17.52 -7.04
CA ARG A 262 -6.14 -16.68 -7.75
C ARG A 262 -6.54 -15.44 -6.95
N LEU A 263 -6.18 -15.38 -5.67
CA LEU A 263 -6.23 -14.14 -4.89
C LEU A 263 -5.07 -13.25 -5.29
N ALA A 264 -3.84 -13.75 -5.22
CA ALA A 264 -2.65 -13.12 -5.79
C ALA A 264 -1.53 -14.16 -6.05
N PRO A 265 -0.61 -13.92 -7.01
CA PRO A 265 0.43 -14.89 -7.37
C PRO A 265 1.32 -15.32 -6.19
N ASP A 266 1.61 -14.38 -5.29
CA ASP A 266 2.45 -14.56 -4.11
C ASP A 266 1.74 -15.27 -2.94
N LEU A 267 0.42 -15.48 -3.03
CA LEU A 267 -0.40 -16.15 -2.03
C LEU A 267 -0.62 -17.65 -2.32
N SER A 268 0.04 -18.21 -3.33
CA SER A 268 0.09 -19.67 -3.47
C SER A 268 0.88 -20.30 -2.32
N LEU A 269 0.50 -21.52 -1.91
CA LEU A 269 1.14 -22.19 -0.77
C LEU A 269 2.67 -22.36 -0.92
N PRO A 270 3.22 -22.73 -2.10
CA PRO A 270 4.66 -22.79 -2.28
C PRO A 270 5.34 -21.43 -2.07
N ARG A 271 4.75 -20.35 -2.59
CA ARG A 271 5.28 -18.97 -2.42
C ARG A 271 5.21 -18.49 -0.98
N ILE A 272 4.18 -18.88 -0.25
CA ILE A 272 4.09 -18.59 1.18
C ILE A 272 5.19 -19.37 1.95
N ARG A 273 5.40 -20.66 1.65
CA ARG A 273 6.45 -21.46 2.30
C ARG A 273 7.87 -20.95 2.05
N GLU A 274 8.13 -20.39 0.86
CA GLU A 274 9.42 -19.74 0.55
C GLU A 274 9.78 -18.63 1.57
N ARG A 275 8.77 -17.98 2.17
CA ARG A 275 8.93 -16.92 3.18
C ARG A 275 9.42 -17.46 4.53
N TRP A 276 9.07 -18.71 4.86
CA TRP A 276 9.39 -19.33 6.14
C TRP A 276 10.67 -20.16 6.11
N ALA A 277 11.06 -20.66 4.94
CA ALA A 277 12.18 -21.57 4.76
C ALA A 277 13.53 -21.02 5.26
N GLY A 278 13.68 -19.71 5.39
CA GLY A 278 14.88 -19.06 5.92
C GLY A 278 14.93 -18.87 7.44
N GLU A 279 13.86 -19.16 8.17
CA GLU A 279 13.74 -18.88 9.62
C GLU A 279 13.93 -20.12 10.49
N ALA A 280 13.76 -21.31 9.92
CA ALA A 280 13.84 -22.57 10.63
C ALA A 280 15.28 -22.99 10.99
N GLN A 281 16.30 -22.42 10.35
CA GLN A 281 17.68 -22.93 10.43
C GLN A 281 18.62 -22.21 11.41
N ASP A 282 18.23 -21.11 12.08
CA ASP A 282 19.23 -20.27 12.79
C ASP A 282 18.71 -19.52 14.04
N VAL A 283 17.93 -20.18 14.90
CA VAL A 283 17.68 -19.65 16.26
C VAL A 283 18.38 -20.54 17.29
N PRO A 284 19.57 -20.16 17.78
CA PRO A 284 20.22 -20.84 18.90
C PRO A 284 19.27 -20.94 20.09
N ALA A 285 19.27 -22.06 20.80
CA ALA A 285 18.39 -22.31 21.95
C ALA A 285 18.42 -21.18 23.00
N ALA A 286 19.57 -20.51 23.17
CA ALA A 286 19.74 -19.36 24.06
C ALA A 286 18.86 -18.13 23.69
N ARG A 287 18.63 -17.85 22.39
CA ARG A 287 17.72 -16.76 21.97
C ARG A 287 16.24 -17.12 22.11
N ARG A 288 15.91 -18.42 22.08
CA ARG A 288 14.56 -18.89 22.43
C ARG A 288 14.28 -18.67 23.91
N GLU A 289 15.26 -18.90 24.79
CA GLU A 289 15.11 -18.63 26.23
C GLU A 289 14.97 -17.14 26.56
N ASP A 290 15.69 -16.24 25.88
CA ASP A 290 15.49 -14.79 26.02
C ASP A 290 14.14 -14.31 25.47
N ALA A 291 13.67 -14.89 24.35
CA ALA A 291 12.34 -14.63 23.79
C ALA A 291 11.18 -15.27 24.59
N ILE A 292 11.48 -16.26 25.46
CA ILE A 292 10.52 -16.85 26.40
C ILE A 292 10.51 -16.05 27.73
N ARG A 293 11.64 -15.44 28.11
CA ARG A 293 11.77 -14.59 29.31
C ARG A 293 11.25 -13.16 29.10
N THR A 294 11.31 -12.65 27.88
CA THR A 294 10.56 -11.46 27.46
C THR A 294 9.23 -11.93 26.90
N GLY A 295 8.13 -11.80 27.66
CA GLY A 295 6.79 -12.12 27.14
C GLY A 295 6.49 -11.36 25.84
N PRO A 296 5.37 -11.63 25.14
CA PRO A 296 5.01 -10.87 23.94
C PRO A 296 5.18 -9.38 24.23
N GLY A 297 6.15 -8.76 23.55
CA GLY A 297 6.50 -7.38 23.81
C GLY A 297 5.25 -6.52 23.69
N SER A 298 5.10 -5.52 24.56
CA SER A 298 3.95 -4.62 24.49
C SER A 298 3.74 -4.07 23.07
N PRO A 299 2.51 -3.69 22.67
CA PRO A 299 2.25 -3.12 21.34
C PRO A 299 3.23 -2.00 20.97
N ALA A 300 3.62 -1.19 21.95
CA ALA A 300 4.64 -0.16 21.84
C ALA A 300 6.06 -0.71 21.59
N ALA A 301 6.52 -1.71 22.34
CA ALA A 301 7.84 -2.30 22.16
C ALA A 301 7.98 -2.96 20.77
N ALA A 302 6.94 -3.66 20.31
CA ALA A 302 6.89 -4.24 18.98
C ALA A 302 7.02 -3.17 17.87
N ARG A 303 6.36 -2.02 18.03
CA ARG A 303 6.45 -0.89 17.10
C ARG A 303 7.81 -0.20 17.11
N ARG A 304 8.44 0.00 18.27
CA ARG A 304 9.81 0.54 18.35
C ARG A 304 10.82 -0.39 17.66
N GLY A 305 10.74 -1.69 17.94
CA GLY A 305 11.56 -2.69 17.25
C GLY A 305 11.34 -2.69 15.73
N THR A 306 10.08 -2.52 15.30
CA THR A 306 9.74 -2.39 13.88
C THR A 306 10.32 -1.13 13.26
N ALA A 307 10.20 0.02 13.93
CA ALA A 307 10.78 1.28 13.45
C ALA A 307 12.30 1.16 13.22
N SER A 308 13.00 0.48 14.12
CA SER A 308 14.43 0.19 13.96
C SER A 308 14.73 -0.77 12.79
N ALA A 309 13.96 -1.85 12.64
CA ALA A 309 14.12 -2.78 11.51
C ALA A 309 13.83 -2.11 10.15
N VAL A 310 12.79 -1.28 10.08
CA VAL A 310 12.42 -0.50 8.89
C VAL A 310 13.53 0.50 8.54
N TRP A 311 14.09 1.20 9.52
CA TRP A 311 15.19 2.13 9.25
C TRP A 311 16.43 1.43 8.66
N GLN A 312 16.78 0.24 9.16
CA GLN A 312 17.88 -0.53 8.56
C GLN A 312 17.55 -0.95 7.12
N ALA A 313 16.29 -1.29 6.84
CA ALA A 313 15.84 -1.62 5.49
C ALA A 313 15.96 -0.45 4.51
N VAL A 314 15.74 0.80 4.96
CA VAL A 314 15.93 2.01 4.11
C VAL A 314 17.34 2.02 3.54
N LEU A 315 18.35 1.87 4.40
CA LEU A 315 19.76 1.89 4.01
C LEU A 315 20.08 0.79 3.00
N VAL A 316 19.51 -0.41 3.20
CA VAL A 316 19.71 -1.56 2.31
C VAL A 316 19.02 -1.35 0.95
N VAL A 317 17.83 -0.78 0.88
CA VAL A 317 17.12 -0.55 -0.39
C VAL A 317 17.82 0.54 -1.21
N GLU A 318 18.40 1.55 -0.57
CA GLU A 318 19.07 2.65 -1.26
C GLU A 318 20.43 2.23 -1.84
N GLN A 319 21.21 1.42 -1.10
CA GLN A 319 22.61 1.12 -1.39
C GLN A 319 22.88 -0.35 -1.78
N GLY A 320 21.95 -1.25 -1.50
CA GLY A 320 22.14 -2.68 -1.68
C GLY A 320 21.95 -3.18 -3.10
N GLU A 321 22.34 -4.43 -3.33
CA GLU A 321 22.09 -5.12 -4.59
C GLU A 321 20.59 -5.29 -4.85
N ASP A 322 20.19 -5.29 -6.12
CA ASP A 322 18.79 -5.30 -6.53
C ASP A 322 17.97 -6.46 -5.95
N ALA A 323 18.57 -7.66 -5.88
CA ALA A 323 17.90 -8.83 -5.32
C ALA A 323 17.65 -8.68 -3.81
N VAL A 324 18.56 -8.01 -3.09
CA VAL A 324 18.43 -7.73 -1.65
C VAL A 324 17.40 -6.64 -1.40
N ALA A 325 17.42 -5.57 -2.21
CA ALA A 325 16.43 -4.50 -2.17
C ALA A 325 15.01 -5.06 -2.43
N ALA A 326 14.86 -5.91 -3.47
CA ALA A 326 13.59 -6.57 -3.77
C ALA A 326 13.07 -7.44 -2.61
N ALA A 327 13.95 -8.10 -1.85
CA ALA A 327 13.56 -8.87 -0.66
C ALA A 327 13.01 -7.97 0.45
N HIS A 328 13.66 -6.83 0.72
CA HIS A 328 13.21 -5.87 1.73
C HIS A 328 11.90 -5.20 1.33
N ILE A 329 11.76 -4.80 0.06
CA ILE A 329 10.51 -4.23 -0.48
C ILE A 329 9.36 -5.24 -0.35
N ALA A 330 9.59 -6.51 -0.66
CA ALA A 330 8.57 -7.54 -0.49
C ALA A 330 8.14 -7.71 0.98
N ALA A 331 9.09 -7.74 1.92
CA ALA A 331 8.80 -7.89 3.34
C ALA A 331 8.20 -6.64 4.00
N ALA A 332 8.44 -5.44 3.45
CA ALA A 332 7.76 -4.22 3.88
C ALA A 332 6.23 -4.34 3.75
N GLY A 333 5.74 -5.09 2.75
CA GLY A 333 4.32 -5.37 2.59
C GLY A 333 3.72 -6.12 3.79
N GLU A 334 4.46 -7.06 4.39
CA GLU A 334 3.99 -7.79 5.57
C GLU A 334 3.98 -6.93 6.84
N VAL A 335 4.90 -5.98 6.94
CA VAL A 335 4.87 -4.97 8.02
C VAL A 335 3.63 -4.09 7.90
N LEU A 336 3.28 -3.64 6.69
CA LEU A 336 2.05 -2.88 6.44
C LEU A 336 0.80 -3.69 6.75
N ASP A 337 0.74 -4.97 6.32
CA ASP A 337 -0.37 -5.87 6.64
C ASP A 337 -0.54 -6.07 8.15
N ALA A 338 0.57 -6.21 8.89
CA ALA A 338 0.58 -6.35 10.34
C ALA A 338 0.14 -5.06 11.05
N LEU A 339 0.58 -3.88 10.60
CA LEU A 339 0.13 -2.59 11.12
C LEU A 339 -1.36 -2.35 10.85
N ALA A 340 -1.83 -2.64 9.63
CA ALA A 340 -3.23 -2.53 9.26
C ALA A 340 -4.14 -3.43 10.12
N LYS A 341 -3.61 -4.54 10.64
CA LYS A 341 -4.33 -5.43 11.57
C LYS A 341 -4.29 -4.94 13.03
N THR A 342 -3.19 -4.31 13.46
CA THR A 342 -2.91 -4.06 14.88
C THR A 342 -3.02 -2.60 15.29
N SER A 343 -3.31 -1.67 14.37
CA SER A 343 -3.46 -0.25 14.70
C SER A 343 -4.87 0.13 15.15
N ALA A 344 -4.95 1.26 15.86
CA ALA A 344 -6.17 1.85 16.38
C ALA A 344 -7.13 2.27 15.24
N ALA A 345 -8.43 2.37 15.55
CA ALA A 345 -9.47 2.60 14.54
C ALA A 345 -9.23 3.86 13.67
N HIS A 346 -8.74 4.95 14.27
CA HIS A 346 -8.54 6.23 13.60
C HIS A 346 -7.38 6.22 12.58
N THR A 347 -6.40 5.31 12.69
CA THR A 347 -5.32 5.14 11.69
C THR A 347 -5.49 3.89 10.84
N ARG A 348 -6.33 2.95 11.27
CA ARG A 348 -6.47 1.63 10.64
C ARG A 348 -6.88 1.71 9.18
N ARG A 349 -7.81 2.60 8.82
CA ARG A 349 -8.31 2.73 7.45
C ARG A 349 -7.17 3.11 6.50
N GLU A 350 -6.48 4.21 6.77
CA GLU A 350 -5.34 4.64 5.96
C GLU A 350 -4.20 3.60 5.92
N LEU A 351 -3.93 2.89 7.02
CA LEU A 351 -2.93 1.81 7.00
C LEU A 351 -3.37 0.60 6.16
N ARG A 352 -4.68 0.32 6.06
CA ARG A 352 -5.23 -0.70 5.15
C ARG A 352 -5.09 -0.29 3.70
N ASP A 353 -5.37 0.96 3.41
CA ASP A 353 -5.30 1.50 2.06
C ASP A 353 -3.84 1.59 1.61
N ALA A 354 -2.92 1.97 2.50
CA ALA A 354 -1.48 1.91 2.28
C ALA A 354 -1.00 0.48 1.97
N ALA A 355 -1.40 -0.51 2.77
CA ALA A 355 -1.05 -1.92 2.53
C ALA A 355 -1.59 -2.41 1.18
N THR A 356 -2.85 -2.07 0.86
CA THR A 356 -3.52 -2.45 -0.39
C THR A 356 -2.83 -1.83 -1.61
N ALA A 357 -2.49 -0.54 -1.56
CA ALA A 357 -1.75 0.14 -2.61
C ALA A 357 -0.35 -0.47 -2.78
N PHE A 358 0.36 -0.71 -1.68
CA PHE A 358 1.72 -1.26 -1.69
C PHE A 358 1.79 -2.73 -2.15
N GLU A 359 0.68 -3.47 -2.16
CA GLU A 359 0.67 -4.87 -2.62
C GLU A 359 1.32 -5.05 -3.98
N ARG A 360 1.13 -4.09 -4.90
CA ARG A 360 1.75 -4.16 -6.22
C ARG A 360 3.25 -3.90 -6.17
N ALA A 361 3.69 -2.92 -5.38
CA ALA A 361 5.10 -2.62 -5.18
C ALA A 361 5.89 -3.80 -4.60
N SER A 362 5.27 -4.60 -3.72
CA SER A 362 5.89 -5.81 -3.16
C SER A 362 6.22 -6.91 -4.19
N ARG A 363 5.77 -6.76 -5.45
CA ARG A 363 5.95 -7.72 -6.54
C ARG A 363 6.66 -7.07 -7.72
N SER A 364 7.87 -7.55 -8.02
CA SER A 364 8.63 -7.13 -9.20
C SER A 364 9.20 -8.33 -9.95
N HIS A 365 9.68 -8.10 -11.17
CA HIS A 365 10.39 -9.12 -11.95
C HIS A 365 11.79 -9.41 -11.43
N VAL A 366 12.34 -8.54 -10.57
CA VAL A 366 13.61 -8.78 -9.89
C VAL A 366 13.37 -9.84 -8.83
N ARG A 367 14.04 -10.99 -8.98
CA ARG A 367 13.91 -12.10 -8.04
C ARG A 367 14.58 -11.74 -6.72
N ALA A 368 13.78 -11.62 -5.66
CA ALA A 368 14.27 -11.41 -4.31
C ALA A 368 15.19 -12.57 -3.86
N ILE A 369 16.32 -12.22 -3.26
CA ILE A 369 17.20 -13.20 -2.61
C ILE A 369 16.57 -13.62 -1.27
N ARG A 370 16.61 -14.92 -0.97
CA ARG A 370 15.97 -15.47 0.23
C ARG A 370 16.76 -15.14 1.50
N GLY A 371 16.05 -14.84 2.58
CA GLY A 371 16.64 -14.73 3.93
C GLY A 371 17.25 -13.38 4.28
N HIS A 372 17.38 -12.46 3.33
CA HIS A 372 17.87 -11.10 3.59
C HIS A 372 16.81 -10.19 4.22
N ASP A 373 15.55 -10.64 4.27
CA ASP A 373 14.37 -9.93 4.73
C ASP A 373 13.87 -10.37 6.11
N ARG A 374 14.62 -11.25 6.79
CA ARG A 374 14.28 -11.85 8.11
C ARG A 374 13.92 -10.83 9.17
N ALA A 375 14.64 -9.71 9.25
CA ALA A 375 14.40 -8.68 10.27
C ALA A 375 13.02 -8.02 10.12
N LEU A 376 12.61 -7.69 8.90
CA LEU A 376 11.29 -7.13 8.62
C LEU A 376 10.16 -8.14 8.85
N ARG A 377 10.37 -9.41 8.47
CA ARG A 377 9.40 -10.48 8.75
C ARG A 377 9.23 -10.72 10.25
N GLN A 378 10.34 -10.74 11.01
CA GLN A 378 10.28 -10.84 12.46
C GLN A 378 9.57 -9.62 13.07
N ALA A 379 9.80 -8.42 12.55
CA ALA A 379 9.09 -7.22 13.00
C ALA A 379 7.57 -7.32 12.74
N ALA A 380 7.15 -7.76 11.55
CA ALA A 380 5.74 -8.02 11.23
C ALA A 380 5.11 -9.03 12.20
N ARG A 381 5.81 -10.11 12.54
CA ARG A 381 5.36 -11.07 13.57
C ARG A 381 5.24 -10.44 14.95
N ASN A 382 6.25 -9.69 15.38
CA ASN A 382 6.24 -9.04 16.69
C ASN A 382 5.06 -8.08 16.81
N LEU A 383 4.70 -7.36 15.75
CA LEU A 383 3.49 -6.54 15.71
C LEU A 383 2.22 -7.39 15.95
N VAL A 384 2.07 -8.51 15.22
CA VAL A 384 0.90 -9.39 15.37
C VAL A 384 0.83 -10.02 16.77
N GLN A 385 1.97 -10.43 17.33
CA GLN A 385 2.06 -11.03 18.67
C GLN A 385 1.86 -10.02 19.79
N GLY A 386 2.37 -8.79 19.61
CA GLY A 386 2.19 -7.68 20.56
C GLY A 386 0.73 -7.20 20.64
N GLY A 387 -0.09 -7.52 19.63
CA GLY A 387 -1.52 -7.26 19.65
C GLY A 387 -1.89 -5.81 19.26
N PRO A 388 -3.19 -5.44 19.41
CA PRO A 388 -3.68 -4.14 18.99
C PRO A 388 -3.15 -3.00 19.87
N ALA A 389 -2.68 -1.92 19.24
CA ALA A 389 -2.39 -0.67 19.91
C ALA A 389 -3.66 0.17 20.07
N LEU A 390 -3.79 0.84 21.22
CA LEU A 390 -4.94 1.69 21.51
C LEU A 390 -4.86 3.08 20.86
N GLY A 391 -3.70 3.45 20.33
CA GLY A 391 -3.48 4.72 19.64
C GLY A 391 -3.42 5.94 20.57
N ARG A 392 -3.00 5.74 21.82
CA ARG A 392 -2.79 6.80 22.83
C ARG A 392 -1.51 6.54 23.60
N GLY A 393 -0.92 7.59 24.16
CA GLY A 393 0.34 7.50 24.90
C GLY A 393 1.43 6.82 24.07
N GLU A 394 2.23 5.94 24.70
CA GLU A 394 3.34 5.25 24.04
C GLU A 394 2.89 4.43 22.82
N ASP A 395 1.71 3.82 22.85
CA ASP A 395 1.15 3.08 21.70
C ASP A 395 0.92 4.00 20.49
N GLY A 396 0.37 5.20 20.73
CA GLY A 396 0.15 6.21 19.69
C GLY A 396 1.46 6.76 19.14
N ALA A 397 2.37 7.14 20.04
CA ALA A 397 3.66 7.72 19.67
C ALA A 397 4.57 6.74 18.90
N THR A 398 4.64 5.48 19.34
CA THR A 398 5.39 4.45 18.62
C THR A 398 4.73 4.07 17.30
N THR A 399 3.41 4.22 17.17
CA THR A 399 2.70 4.09 15.88
C THR A 399 3.09 5.22 14.92
N ALA A 400 3.14 6.46 15.38
CA ALA A 400 3.63 7.58 14.56
C ALA A 400 5.08 7.36 14.10
N MET A 401 5.95 6.96 15.02
CA MET A 401 7.36 6.67 14.74
C MET A 401 7.54 5.59 13.67
N VAL A 402 6.83 4.47 13.74
CA VAL A 402 6.97 3.40 12.72
C VAL A 402 6.40 3.82 11.37
N ILE A 403 5.32 4.62 11.35
CA ILE A 403 4.76 5.16 10.10
C ILE A 403 5.78 6.10 9.43
N ASP A 404 6.43 6.97 10.19
CA ASP A 404 7.49 7.86 9.69
C ASP A 404 8.65 7.07 9.05
N MET A 405 9.13 6.02 9.72
CA MET A 405 10.18 5.17 9.15
C MET A 405 9.72 4.43 7.89
N LEU A 406 8.46 3.96 7.84
CA LEU A 406 7.90 3.28 6.68
C LEU A 406 7.71 4.21 5.50
N PHE A 407 7.35 5.47 5.74
CA PHE A 407 7.27 6.49 4.71
C PHE A 407 8.62 6.61 3.99
N PHE A 408 9.73 6.67 4.74
CA PHE A 408 11.06 6.69 4.13
C PHE A 408 11.41 5.43 3.35
N LEU A 409 11.08 4.24 3.87
CA LEU A 409 11.31 2.98 3.16
C LEU A 409 10.52 2.90 1.85
N ILE A 410 9.28 3.36 1.85
CA ILE A 410 8.42 3.34 0.66
C ILE A 410 8.88 4.38 -0.36
N THR A 411 9.34 5.55 0.07
CA THR A 411 9.96 6.53 -0.84
C THR A 411 11.27 5.99 -1.44
N ALA A 412 12.10 5.31 -0.65
CA ALA A 412 13.29 4.62 -1.18
C ALA A 412 12.91 3.51 -2.19
N ALA A 413 11.85 2.75 -1.91
CA ALA A 413 11.32 1.75 -2.84
C ALA A 413 10.79 2.41 -4.13
N ALA A 414 10.12 3.56 -4.04
CA ALA A 414 9.64 4.32 -5.20
C ALA A 414 10.80 4.73 -6.12
N HIS A 415 11.87 5.29 -5.55
CA HIS A 415 13.08 5.64 -6.29
C HIS A 415 13.77 4.41 -6.89
N TRP A 416 13.84 3.31 -6.15
CA TRP A 416 14.37 2.05 -6.66
C TRP A 416 13.55 1.53 -7.86
N HIS A 417 12.22 1.50 -7.75
CA HIS A 417 11.34 1.09 -8.85
C HIS A 417 11.46 2.01 -10.07
N ALA A 418 11.50 3.33 -9.87
CA ALA A 418 11.69 4.29 -10.94
C ALA A 418 12.99 4.07 -11.71
N ARG A 419 14.12 3.86 -10.99
CA ARG A 419 15.42 3.53 -11.62
C ARG A 419 15.40 2.22 -12.41
N LYS A 420 14.50 1.29 -12.10
CA LYS A 420 14.33 0.01 -12.81
C LYS A 420 13.29 0.06 -13.93
N GLY A 421 12.64 1.19 -14.17
CA GLY A 421 11.53 1.27 -15.12
C GLY A 421 10.29 0.49 -14.68
N HIS A 422 10.16 0.19 -13.38
CA HIS A 422 9.00 -0.45 -12.79
C HIS A 422 7.87 0.57 -12.53
N ALA A 423 7.36 1.21 -13.59
CA ALA A 423 6.45 2.36 -13.48
C ALA A 423 5.20 2.08 -12.63
N GLN A 424 4.60 0.91 -12.80
CA GLN A 424 3.41 0.49 -12.06
C GLN A 424 3.66 0.29 -10.56
N GLN A 425 4.84 -0.20 -10.19
CA GLN A 425 5.24 -0.33 -8.80
C GLN A 425 5.61 1.02 -8.20
N ALA A 426 6.27 1.90 -8.97
CA ALA A 426 6.59 3.26 -8.52
C ALA A 426 5.31 4.05 -8.20
N GLU A 427 4.29 3.98 -9.06
CA GLU A 427 2.98 4.59 -8.81
C GLU A 427 2.30 4.00 -7.57
N ALA A 428 2.36 2.67 -7.41
CA ALA A 428 1.82 1.98 -6.23
C ALA A 428 2.52 2.39 -4.93
N THR A 429 3.85 2.60 -4.94
CA THR A 429 4.58 3.12 -3.79
C THR A 429 4.20 4.56 -3.46
N THR A 430 4.02 5.43 -4.45
CA THR A 430 3.59 6.82 -4.24
C THR A 430 2.21 6.88 -3.57
N ARG A 431 1.24 6.11 -4.07
CA ARG A 431 -0.10 6.01 -3.45
C ARG A 431 -0.05 5.47 -2.02
N ALA A 432 0.80 4.46 -1.77
CA ALA A 432 0.99 3.96 -0.41
C ALA A 432 1.58 5.04 0.53
N ALA A 433 2.51 5.86 0.04
CA ALA A 433 3.12 6.95 0.81
C ALA A 433 2.11 8.05 1.16
N GLU A 434 1.14 8.35 0.28
CA GLU A 434 0.05 9.30 0.55
C GLU A 434 -0.82 8.83 1.73
N HIS A 435 -1.25 7.58 1.72
CA HIS A 435 -2.01 7.00 2.83
C HIS A 435 -1.21 6.97 4.14
N LEU A 436 0.09 6.64 4.07
CA LEU A 436 0.95 6.71 5.26
C LEU A 436 1.09 8.12 5.81
N ARG A 437 1.16 9.15 4.94
CA ARG A 437 1.22 10.55 5.38
C ARG A 437 -0.04 10.93 6.14
N THR A 438 -1.22 10.57 5.65
CA THR A 438 -2.50 10.80 6.34
C THR A 438 -2.56 10.07 7.69
N ALA A 439 -2.14 8.81 7.72
CA ALA A 439 -2.05 8.03 8.94
C ALA A 439 -1.07 8.64 9.96
N TYR A 440 0.08 9.13 9.48
CA TYR A 440 1.10 9.78 10.28
C TYR A 440 0.57 11.05 10.94
N GLN A 441 -0.04 11.95 10.17
CA GLN A 441 -0.60 13.20 10.69
C GLN A 441 -1.58 12.95 11.83
N THR A 442 -2.42 11.91 11.69
CA THR A 442 -3.37 11.51 12.74
C THR A 442 -2.66 10.91 13.96
N ALA A 443 -1.69 10.02 13.77
CA ALA A 443 -1.00 9.35 14.87
C ALA A 443 -0.03 10.28 15.64
N ALA A 444 0.61 11.22 14.94
CA ALA A 444 1.67 12.07 15.48
C ALA A 444 1.16 13.30 16.22
N ALA A 445 -0.08 13.73 15.94
CA ALA A 445 -0.64 14.98 16.46
C ALA A 445 -0.54 15.13 17.99
N GLN A 446 -1.00 14.13 18.74
CA GLN A 446 -0.98 14.20 20.21
C GLN A 446 0.45 14.03 20.78
N PRO A 447 1.25 13.04 20.39
CA PRO A 447 2.62 12.88 20.88
C PRO A 447 3.53 14.08 20.60
N LEU A 448 3.52 14.61 19.36
CA LEU A 448 4.30 15.80 19.02
C LEU A 448 3.75 17.05 19.72
N GLY A 449 2.43 17.15 19.91
CA GLY A 449 1.82 18.22 20.71
C GLY A 449 2.31 18.24 22.16
N VAL A 450 2.48 17.08 22.80
CA VAL A 450 3.05 16.97 24.15
C VAL A 450 4.50 17.46 24.16
N LEU A 451 5.30 17.05 23.19
CA LEU A 451 6.70 17.47 23.07
C LEU A 451 6.84 18.97 22.80
N TYR A 452 6.00 19.50 21.93
CA TYR A 452 5.92 20.92 21.65
C TYR A 452 5.65 21.72 22.94
N GLN A 453 4.67 21.29 23.75
CA GLN A 453 4.35 21.96 25.03
C GLN A 453 5.51 21.86 26.03
N ARG A 454 6.20 20.71 26.11
CA ARG A 454 7.40 20.56 26.94
C ARG A 454 8.51 21.52 26.49
N GLY A 455 8.75 21.63 25.18
CA GLY A 455 9.72 22.54 24.60
C GLY A 455 9.43 24.01 24.90
N ARG A 456 8.15 24.40 24.83
CA ARG A 456 7.66 25.74 25.18
C ARG A 456 7.86 26.08 26.66
N ARG A 457 7.92 25.09 27.54
CA ARG A 457 8.13 25.25 28.99
C ARG A 457 9.61 25.21 29.39
N LEU A 458 10.53 24.94 28.46
CA LEU A 458 11.97 25.01 28.75
C LEU A 458 12.35 26.41 29.23
N SER A 459 13.28 26.46 30.19
CA SER A 459 13.82 27.75 30.65
C SER A 459 14.51 28.48 29.50
N ARG A 460 14.47 29.81 29.50
CA ARG A 460 15.12 30.62 28.44
C ARG A 460 16.60 30.27 28.24
N PRO A 461 17.43 30.06 29.29
CA PRO A 461 18.81 29.63 29.11
C PRO A 461 18.94 28.24 28.45
N MET A 462 18.06 27.30 28.81
CA MET A 462 18.06 25.96 28.21
C MET A 462 17.69 26.02 26.73
N LEU A 463 16.63 26.75 26.38
CA LEU A 463 16.21 26.91 24.98
C LEU A 463 17.32 27.56 24.14
N GLN A 464 17.99 28.60 24.67
CA GLN A 464 19.13 29.24 24.02
C GLN A 464 20.28 28.25 23.79
N ARG A 465 20.60 27.42 24.78
CA ARG A 465 21.62 26.38 24.66
C ARG A 465 21.26 25.38 23.56
N GLN A 466 20.01 24.92 23.48
CA GLN A 466 19.59 24.01 22.41
C GLN A 466 19.63 24.67 21.03
N THR A 467 19.29 25.97 20.92
CA THR A 467 19.44 26.73 19.67
C THR A 467 20.90 26.82 19.22
N VAL A 468 21.84 27.08 20.13
CA VAL A 468 23.28 27.10 19.81
C VAL A 468 23.73 25.72 19.36
N LEU A 469 23.34 24.67 20.08
CA LEU A 469 23.66 23.29 19.71
C LEU A 469 23.16 22.94 18.31
N LEU A 470 21.92 23.30 17.96
CA LEU A 470 21.36 23.07 16.62
C LEU A 470 22.21 23.77 15.54
N ARG A 471 22.58 25.04 15.76
CA ARG A 471 23.40 25.80 14.81
C ARG A 471 24.79 25.23 14.63
N GLU A 472 25.38 24.68 15.69
CA GLU A 472 26.68 24.01 15.63
C GLU A 472 26.60 22.64 14.93
N ALA A 473 25.58 21.85 15.26
CA ALA A 473 25.43 20.49 14.75
C ALA A 473 24.96 20.44 13.29
N LEU A 474 24.10 21.38 12.87
CA LEU A 474 23.45 21.42 11.55
C LEU A 474 23.42 22.87 10.99
N PRO A 475 24.57 23.50 10.70
CA PRO A 475 24.63 24.91 10.35
C PRO A 475 23.80 25.29 9.11
N GLU A 476 23.73 24.39 8.12
CA GLU A 476 23.00 24.64 6.87
C GLU A 476 21.47 24.56 7.03
N LEU A 477 20.97 23.76 7.98
CA LEU A 477 19.54 23.53 8.19
C LEU A 477 18.99 24.29 9.41
N ALA A 478 19.85 24.85 10.24
CA ALA A 478 19.47 25.39 11.54
C ALA A 478 18.38 26.48 11.45
N GLU A 479 18.54 27.47 10.57
CA GLU A 479 17.57 28.57 10.47
C GLU A 479 16.21 28.10 9.90
N GLN A 480 16.21 27.12 9.00
CA GLN A 480 14.98 26.49 8.53
C GLN A 480 14.28 25.75 9.68
N ILE A 481 15.01 24.91 10.41
CA ILE A 481 14.48 24.15 11.55
C ILE A 481 13.94 25.10 12.64
N LEU A 482 14.66 26.19 12.94
CA LEU A 482 14.23 27.19 13.93
C LEU A 482 12.95 27.93 13.52
N ALA A 483 12.66 28.04 12.22
CA ALA A 483 11.43 28.63 11.70
C ALA A 483 10.24 27.64 11.74
N GLU A 484 10.49 26.34 11.87
CA GLU A 484 9.42 25.34 11.94
C GLU A 484 8.70 25.33 13.29
N PRO A 485 7.37 25.12 13.32
CA PRO A 485 6.63 24.92 14.57
C PRO A 485 7.19 23.76 15.42
N GLY A 486 7.73 22.73 14.76
CA GLY A 486 8.30 21.54 15.38
C GLY A 486 9.60 21.79 16.16
N TRP A 487 10.23 22.97 16.03
CA TRP A 487 11.47 23.30 16.76
C TRP A 487 11.35 23.04 18.27
N TYR A 488 10.24 23.42 18.89
CA TYR A 488 10.06 23.22 20.33
C TYR A 488 10.04 21.73 20.72
N ALA A 489 9.43 20.88 19.89
CA ALA A 489 9.45 19.43 20.11
C ALA A 489 10.88 18.86 19.97
N LEU A 490 11.65 19.35 19.01
CA LEU A 490 13.06 19.00 18.83
C LEU A 490 13.91 19.49 20.02
N ALA A 491 13.75 20.73 20.46
CA ALA A 491 14.45 21.29 21.61
C ALA A 491 14.19 20.51 22.90
N ALA A 492 12.93 20.08 23.13
CA ALA A 492 12.60 19.18 24.24
C ALA A 492 13.31 17.83 24.11
N THR A 493 13.35 17.28 22.91
CA THR A 493 14.01 16.00 22.62
C THR A 493 15.53 16.08 22.80
N LEU A 494 16.16 17.20 22.43
CA LEU A 494 17.59 17.46 22.69
C LEU A 494 17.89 17.51 24.19
N ALA A 495 17.07 18.23 24.95
CA ALA A 495 17.22 18.30 26.40
C ALA A 495 17.01 16.94 27.09
N GLU A 496 16.07 16.13 26.60
CA GLU A 496 15.82 14.78 27.10
C GLU A 496 16.94 13.81 26.73
N THR A 497 17.51 13.95 25.53
CA THR A 497 18.69 13.20 25.07
C THR A 497 19.89 13.48 25.97
N GLU A 498 20.13 14.76 26.28
CA GLU A 498 21.17 15.17 27.23
C GLU A 498 20.92 14.60 28.64
N ALA A 499 19.68 14.68 29.12
CA ALA A 499 19.30 14.16 30.44
C ALA A 499 19.44 12.63 30.54
N ALA A 500 19.32 11.91 29.42
CA ALA A 500 19.57 10.48 29.32
C ALA A 500 21.07 10.12 29.21
N GLY A 501 21.98 11.12 29.19
CA GLY A 501 23.43 10.92 29.18
C GLY A 501 24.04 10.75 27.79
N HIS A 502 23.29 11.01 26.73
CA HIS A 502 23.81 11.03 25.36
C HIS A 502 24.41 12.40 25.02
N ASP A 503 25.25 12.45 23.98
CA ASP A 503 25.68 13.69 23.35
C ASP A 503 24.63 14.14 22.30
N PRO A 504 23.78 15.15 22.62
CA PRO A 504 22.75 15.61 21.69
C PRO A 504 23.30 16.16 20.38
N ALA A 505 24.49 16.78 20.36
CA ALA A 505 25.05 17.36 19.13
C ALA A 505 25.52 16.27 18.19
N ALA A 506 26.33 15.33 18.70
CA ALA A 506 26.81 14.20 17.91
C ALA A 506 25.65 13.33 17.41
N LEU A 507 24.64 13.09 18.25
CA LEU A 507 23.46 12.33 17.86
C LEU A 507 22.65 13.05 16.78
N LEU A 508 22.42 14.36 16.93
CA LEU A 508 21.68 15.17 15.97
C LEU A 508 22.36 15.17 14.59
N SER A 509 23.69 15.39 14.54
CA SER A 509 24.47 15.32 13.31
C SER A 509 24.42 13.93 12.67
N ASP A 510 24.53 12.86 13.47
CA ASP A 510 24.43 11.48 12.98
C ASP A 510 23.05 11.17 12.37
N VAL A 511 21.95 11.51 13.06
CA VAL A 511 20.60 11.20 12.55
C VAL A 511 20.19 12.07 11.35
N ALA A 512 20.76 13.26 11.21
CA ALA A 512 20.57 14.13 10.06
C ALA A 512 21.42 13.69 8.86
N GLY A 513 22.69 13.31 9.09
CA GLY A 513 23.61 12.89 8.03
C GLY A 513 23.26 11.56 7.36
N ARG A 514 22.45 10.72 8.01
CA ARG A 514 22.07 9.39 7.48
C ARG A 514 21.05 9.43 6.34
N ARG A 515 20.34 10.55 6.09
CA ARG A 515 19.42 10.69 4.95
C ARG A 515 19.05 12.14 4.66
N GLU A 516 18.87 12.46 3.39
CA GLU A 516 18.36 13.75 2.91
C GLU A 516 17.06 14.15 3.64
N LEU A 517 17.06 15.37 4.20
CA LEU A 517 15.94 15.97 4.93
C LEU A 517 15.09 16.90 4.05
N GLY A 518 15.56 17.24 2.84
CA GLY A 518 14.90 18.19 1.93
C GLY A 518 13.56 17.74 1.34
N THR A 519 13.19 16.47 1.50
CA THR A 519 11.90 15.91 1.07
C THR A 519 10.90 15.75 2.23
N ALA A 520 11.26 16.16 3.44
CA ALA A 520 10.40 16.07 4.61
C ALA A 520 9.43 17.26 4.66
N ASP A 521 8.17 16.99 5.02
CA ASP A 521 7.16 18.05 5.23
C ASP A 521 7.49 18.89 6.49
N SER A 522 8.16 18.31 7.48
CA SER A 522 8.82 19.00 8.60
C SER A 522 10.11 18.29 8.96
N ILE A 523 11.22 19.03 8.92
CA ILE A 523 12.54 18.50 9.29
C ILE A 523 12.59 18.22 10.80
N SER A 524 12.00 19.10 11.61
CA SER A 524 11.99 18.99 13.06
C SER A 524 11.31 17.72 13.56
N ASP A 525 10.15 17.38 13.01
CA ASP A 525 9.38 16.20 13.41
C ASP A 525 10.12 14.90 13.09
N VAL A 526 10.75 14.84 11.91
CA VAL A 526 11.59 13.71 11.51
C VAL A 526 12.77 13.54 12.47
N LEU A 527 13.45 14.64 12.81
CA LEU A 527 14.58 14.61 13.73
C LEU A 527 14.14 14.19 15.14
N VAL A 528 12.97 14.62 15.61
CA VAL A 528 12.39 14.16 16.89
C VAL A 528 12.29 12.64 16.93
N TRP A 529 11.67 12.02 15.92
CA TRP A 529 11.49 10.56 15.91
C TRP A 529 12.81 9.81 15.78
N ARG A 530 13.73 10.28 14.92
CA ARG A 530 15.04 9.64 14.74
C ARG A 530 15.90 9.72 15.99
N MET A 531 15.93 10.88 16.66
CA MET A 531 16.69 11.06 17.91
C MET A 531 16.12 10.17 19.01
N ARG A 532 14.80 10.18 19.22
CA ARG A 532 14.17 9.34 20.25
C ARG A 532 14.43 7.86 20.02
N ARG A 533 14.30 7.38 18.78
CA ARG A 533 14.59 5.97 18.43
C ARG A 533 16.05 5.61 18.70
N THR A 534 16.99 6.47 18.31
CA THR A 534 18.43 6.17 18.43
C THR A 534 18.93 6.28 19.86
N ALA A 535 18.37 7.18 20.67
CA ALA A 535 18.65 7.34 22.09
C ALA A 535 17.79 6.45 23.02
N ASP A 536 16.98 5.54 22.46
CA ASP A 536 16.03 4.69 23.21
C ASP A 536 15.14 5.47 24.20
N LEU A 537 14.76 6.69 23.83
CA LEU A 537 13.85 7.51 24.61
C LEU A 537 12.41 7.04 24.41
N PRO A 538 11.52 7.19 25.43
CA PRO A 538 10.09 6.98 25.25
C PRO A 538 9.56 7.82 24.08
N ALA A 539 8.72 7.21 23.25
CA ALA A 539 8.09 7.91 22.14
C ALA A 539 7.04 8.91 22.66
N ASP A 540 6.33 8.57 23.74
CA ASP A 540 5.43 9.45 24.46
C ASP A 540 6.11 10.05 25.70
N ALA A 541 6.20 11.38 25.73
CA ALA A 541 6.79 12.11 26.85
C ALA A 541 5.77 12.55 27.91
N SER A 542 4.51 12.09 27.84
CA SER A 542 3.45 12.50 28.78
C SER A 542 3.78 12.17 30.24
N HIS A 543 4.52 11.08 30.49
CA HIS A 543 4.87 10.60 31.83
C HIS A 543 6.30 10.95 32.27
N LEU A 544 7.11 11.56 31.42
CA LEU A 544 8.48 11.91 31.77
C LEU A 544 8.47 13.06 32.79
N PRO A 545 9.33 13.05 33.82
CA PRO A 545 9.47 14.19 34.73
C PRO A 545 9.76 15.45 33.91
N GLU A 546 9.14 16.58 34.27
CA GLU A 546 9.59 17.86 33.72
C GLU A 546 11.04 18.04 34.17
N THR A 547 11.95 18.29 33.22
CA THR A 547 13.33 18.68 33.49
C THR A 547 13.36 20.09 34.07
N SER A 548 12.77 20.25 35.26
CA SER A 548 12.98 21.40 36.11
C SER A 548 14.36 21.25 36.70
N THR A 549 15.34 21.92 36.10
CA THR A 549 16.61 22.24 36.77
C THR A 549 16.36 23.26 37.87
N ALA A 550 15.61 22.83 38.89
CA ALA A 550 15.63 23.34 40.25
C ALA A 550 15.91 22.15 41.18
N ARG A 551 16.91 21.34 40.83
CA ARG A 551 17.62 20.56 41.83
C ARG A 551 18.48 21.55 42.61
N SER A 552 17.83 22.21 43.57
CA SER A 552 18.48 22.94 44.62
C SER A 552 19.56 22.03 45.20
N ARG A 553 20.81 22.44 45.05
CA ARG A 553 21.92 21.91 45.83
C ARG A 553 21.59 22.21 47.29
N SER A 554 20.84 21.33 47.95
CA SER A 554 21.04 21.11 49.37
C SER A 554 22.34 20.31 49.49
N ALA A 555 23.46 21.00 49.18
CA ALA A 555 24.73 20.62 49.72
C ALA A 555 24.54 20.71 51.24
N ALA A 556 24.71 19.56 51.90
CA ALA A 556 24.92 19.51 53.33
C ALA A 556 25.90 20.63 53.67
N ARG A 557 25.40 21.64 54.38
CA ARG A 557 26.19 22.75 54.87
C ARG A 557 27.05 22.14 55.97
N GLU A 558 28.25 21.72 55.60
CA GLU A 558 29.30 21.37 56.55
C GLU A 558 29.46 22.54 57.51
N THR A 559 29.07 22.31 58.75
CA THR A 559 29.35 23.19 59.89
C THR A 559 30.86 23.19 60.11
N PRO A 560 31.56 24.32 60.02
CA PRO A 560 32.98 24.36 60.36
C PRO A 560 33.13 24.30 61.88
N THR A 561 33.79 23.24 62.32
CA THR A 561 34.22 22.98 63.70
C THR A 561 35.07 24.16 64.18
N ARG A 562 34.62 24.83 65.25
CA ARG A 562 35.36 25.90 65.91
C ARG A 562 36.08 25.32 67.14
N PRO A 563 37.38 25.63 67.36
CA PRO A 563 38.19 24.95 68.38
C PRO A 563 37.87 25.46 69.79
N SER A 564 37.70 24.52 70.73
CA SER A 564 37.48 24.78 72.15
C SER A 564 38.80 24.73 72.92
N ALA A 565 39.09 25.78 73.69
CA ALA A 565 40.11 25.80 74.75
C ALA A 565 39.61 26.75 75.88
N PRO A 566 40.13 26.64 77.12
CA PRO A 566 39.34 26.10 78.24
C PRO A 566 39.04 27.13 79.35
N GLY A 567 37.87 27.01 79.99
CA GLY A 567 37.42 27.89 81.07
C GLY A 567 37.00 27.13 82.34
N ARG A 568 37.78 27.36 83.40
CA ARG A 568 37.70 26.90 84.79
C ARG A 568 36.31 26.80 85.47
N ARG A 569 36.19 25.71 86.26
CA ARG A 569 35.60 25.52 87.62
C ARG A 569 34.94 26.73 88.32
N ARG A 570 33.72 26.52 88.83
CA ARG A 570 33.32 26.55 90.27
C ARG A 570 31.82 26.19 90.40
N SER A 571 31.51 25.05 91.04
CA SER A 571 31.02 24.88 92.43
C SER A 571 29.51 25.13 92.61
N GLY A 572 28.81 24.07 93.01
CA GLY A 572 27.40 24.06 93.42
C GLY A 572 26.92 22.64 93.69
N GLU A 573 27.21 22.16 94.90
CA GLU A 573 26.36 21.32 95.80
C GLU A 573 24.86 21.43 95.52
N GLU A 574 23.92 20.52 95.83
CA GLU A 574 23.79 19.22 96.49
C GLU A 574 22.26 18.96 96.35
N THR A 575 21.68 17.83 95.95
CA THR A 575 21.25 16.70 96.80
C THR A 575 20.09 15.95 96.12
N SER A 576 20.06 14.63 96.37
CA SER A 576 18.88 13.73 96.56
C SER A 576 17.87 13.50 95.42
N ARG A 577 17.82 12.26 94.87
CA ARG A 577 16.90 11.14 95.24
C ARG A 577 15.43 11.49 94.93
N LYS A 578 14.67 10.77 94.11
CA LYS A 578 14.46 9.31 93.99
C LYS A 578 13.59 9.03 92.72
N PRO A 579 13.40 7.77 92.30
CA PRO A 579 12.87 7.42 90.99
C PRO A 579 11.36 7.14 90.99
N ARG A 580 10.72 7.38 89.85
CA ARG A 580 10.02 6.33 89.07
C ARG A 580 9.76 6.81 87.65
#